data_AF-A0A916VS70-F1
#
_entry.id   AF-A0A916VS70-F1
#
_cell.length_a   1.000
_cell.length_b   1.000
_cell.length_c   1.000
_cell.angle_alpha   90.00
_cell.angle_beta   90.00
_cell.angle_gamma   90.00
#
_symmetry.space_group_name_H-M   'P 1'
#
loop_
_entity.id
_entity.type
_entity.pdbx_description
1 polymer ?
#
loop_
_entity_poly.entity_id
_entity_poly.type
_entity_poly.pdbx_seq_one_letter_code
_entity_poly.pdbx_strand_id
1 'polypeptide(L)' 'MTGFEDENDEYERYGLYFDEPIGYQIRADGSSLALYYAEIKIVKGGNQYHVIRRTKPRRAR' A
#
# COMPACT_ATOMS: atom_id res chain seq x y z
N MET A 1 -11.31 -23.06 7.26
CA MET A 1 -10.69 -23.18 5.92
C MET A 1 -11.22 -22.04 5.08
N THR A 2 -10.44 -20.98 4.85
CA THR A 2 -10.83 -19.88 3.95
C THR A 2 -9.62 -19.55 3.07
N GLY A 3 -9.44 -20.37 2.04
CA GLY A 3 -8.40 -20.24 1.02
C GLY A 3 -8.97 -20.36 -0.40
N PHE A 4 -10.21 -19.90 -0.61
CA PHE A 4 -10.94 -20.05 -1.88
C PHE A 4 -11.63 -18.74 -2.33
N GLU A 5 -11.17 -17.57 -1.90
CA GLU A 5 -11.77 -16.27 -2.31
C GLU A 5 -10.78 -15.34 -3.06
N ASP A 6 -9.79 -15.89 -3.77
CA ASP A 6 -8.79 -15.09 -4.52
C ASP A 6 -8.91 -15.22 -6.06
N GLU A 7 -9.94 -15.89 -6.57
CA GLU A 7 -10.23 -15.90 -8.02
C GLU A 7 -10.97 -14.65 -8.51
N ASN A 8 -11.36 -13.74 -7.60
CA ASN A 8 -12.12 -12.52 -7.90
C ASN A 8 -11.47 -11.22 -7.38
N ASP A 9 -10.19 -11.22 -6.97
CA ASP A 9 -9.52 -9.94 -6.67
C ASP A 9 -9.26 -9.22 -8.00
N GLU A 10 -10.07 -8.19 -8.29
CA GLU A 10 -9.99 -7.35 -9.50
C GLU A 10 -8.67 -6.56 -9.59
N TYR A 11 -7.79 -6.70 -8.59
CA TYR A 11 -6.61 -5.87 -8.45
C TYR A 11 -5.35 -6.67 -8.16
N GLU A 12 -4.25 -6.22 -8.74
CA GLU A 12 -2.91 -6.61 -8.33
C GLU A 12 -2.40 -5.60 -7.29
N ARG A 13 -1.66 -6.09 -6.29
CA ARG A 13 -1.16 -5.26 -5.21
C ARG A 13 0.32 -5.50 -4.96
N TYR A 14 1.09 -4.42 -4.95
CA TYR A 14 2.52 -4.49 -4.71
C TYR A 14 2.89 -3.59 -3.54
N GLY A 15 3.64 -4.14 -2.59
CA GLY A 15 4.30 -3.35 -1.56
C GLY A 15 5.54 -2.69 -2.13
N LEU A 16 5.73 -1.40 -1.81
CA LEU A 16 6.87 -0.60 -2.26
C LEU A 16 7.63 -0.10 -1.02
N TYR A 17 8.96 -0.08 -1.15
CA TYR A 17 9.88 0.55 -0.21
C TYR A 17 10.71 1.60 -0.96
N PHE A 18 10.99 2.71 -0.27
CA PHE A 18 11.80 3.81 -0.77
C PHE A 18 12.92 4.07 0.23
N ASP A 19 14.12 4.35 -0.28
CA ASP A 19 15.30 4.71 0.51
C ASP A 19 15.19 6.14 1.07
N GLU A 20 14.43 7.00 0.41
CA GLU A 20 14.06 8.34 0.89
C GLU A 20 12.57 8.43 1.28
N PRO A 21 12.18 9.33 2.20
CA PRO A 21 10.78 9.46 2.61
C PRO A 21 9.91 10.08 1.51
N ILE A 22 8.84 9.39 1.13
CA ILE A 22 7.88 9.84 0.10
C ILE A 22 6.79 10.76 0.66
N GLY A 23 6.90 11.16 1.92
CA GLY A 23 5.96 12.02 2.61
C GLY A 23 5.97 11.79 4.12
N TYR A 24 4.98 12.37 4.80
CA TYR A 24 4.82 12.25 6.24
C TYR A 24 3.35 12.20 6.65
N GLN A 25 3.09 11.62 7.82
CA GLN A 25 1.80 11.67 8.51
C GLN A 25 1.94 12.59 9.73
N ILE A 26 1.03 13.55 9.88
CA ILE A 26 0.91 14.35 11.11
C ILE A 26 0.08 13.54 12.12
N ARG A 27 0.60 13.38 13.33
CA ARG A 27 -0.08 12.69 14.44
C ARG A 27 -0.87 13.69 15.30
N ALA A 28 -1.74 13.16 16.16
CA ALA A 28 -2.58 13.97 17.04
C ALA A 28 -1.78 14.83 18.04
N ASP A 29 -0.57 14.41 18.39
CA ASP A 29 0.36 15.14 19.26
C ASP A 29 1.17 16.23 18.51
N GLY A 30 0.89 16.44 17.22
CA GLY A 30 1.62 17.39 16.36
C GLY A 30 2.95 16.87 15.82
N SER A 31 3.40 15.68 16.23
CA SER A 31 4.60 15.07 15.66
C SER A 31 4.37 14.59 14.22
N SER A 32 5.45 14.50 13.44
CA SER A 32 5.42 13.94 12.09
C SER A 32 6.09 12.56 12.06
N LEU A 33 5.52 11.66 11.26
CA LEU A 33 6.10 10.36 10.94
C LEU A 33 6.43 10.31 9.45
N ALA A 34 7.71 10.20 9.12
CA ALA A 34 8.16 9.97 7.75
C ALA A 34 7.66 8.62 7.22
N LEU A 35 7.22 8.59 5.97
CA LEU A 35 6.67 7.43 5.29
C LEU A 35 7.65 6.93 4.24
N TYR A 36 8.08 5.67 4.39
CA TYR A 36 9.00 4.99 3.47
C TYR A 36 8.35 3.83 2.71
N TYR A 37 7.09 3.54 3.03
CA TYR A 37 6.35 2.41 2.46
C TYR A 37 5.13 2.92 1.70
N ALA A 38 4.82 2.25 0.59
CA ALA A 38 3.55 2.41 -0.10
C ALA A 38 3.00 1.05 -0.53
N GLU A 39 1.72 1.05 -0.89
CA GLU A 39 1.09 -0.03 -1.63
C GLU A 39 0.51 0.55 -2.91
N ILE A 40 0.82 -0.04 -4.05
CA ILE A 40 0.13 0.26 -5.30
C ILE A 40 -0.92 -0.81 -5.55
N LYS A 41 -2.12 -0.37 -5.90
CA LYS A 41 -3.26 -1.20 -6.32
C LYS A 41 -3.51 -0.93 -7.79
N ILE A 42 -3.39 -1.94 -8.64
CA ILE A 42 -3.54 -1.85 -10.10
C ILE A 42 -4.79 -2.62 -10.50
N VAL A 43 -5.67 -2.02 -11.31
CA VAL A 43 -6.88 -2.69 -11.82
C VAL A 43 -6.48 -3.68 -12.91
N LYS A 44 -6.79 -4.97 -12.74
CA LYS A 44 -6.50 -5.99 -13.74
C LYS A 44 -7.27 -5.67 -15.03
N GLY A 45 -6.58 -5.72 -16.18
CA GLY A 45 -7.19 -5.43 -17.48
C GLY A 45 -7.56 -3.97 -17.73
N GLY A 46 -7.17 -3.04 -16.84
CA GLY A 46 -7.37 -1.60 -17.00
C GLY A 46 -6.06 -0.82 -16.91
N ASN A 47 -6.16 0.50 -17.13
CA ASN A 47 -5.02 1.44 -17.01
C ASN A 47 -5.10 2.29 -15.73
N GLN A 48 -5.90 1.87 -14.76
CA GLN A 48 -6.09 2.60 -13.51
C GLN A 48 -5.21 2.01 -12.41
N TYR A 49 -4.63 2.90 -11.61
CA TYR A 49 -3.89 2.52 -10.42
C TYR A 49 -4.17 3.52 -9.29
N HIS A 50 -3.96 3.07 -8.06
CA HIS A 50 -4.05 3.91 -6.88
C HIS A 50 -2.85 3.64 -5.96
N VAL A 51 -2.19 4.71 -5.52
CA VAL A 51 -1.06 4.63 -4.59
C VAL A 51 -1.52 4.98 -3.19
N ILE A 52 -1.25 4.07 -2.26
CA ILE A 52 -1.60 4.20 -0.84
C ILE A 52 -0.30 4.33 -0.05
N ARG A 53 -0.07 5.49 0.56
CA ARG A 53 1.06 5.68 1.48
C ARG A 53 0.84 4.84 2.75
N ARG A 54 1.89 4.21 3.26
CA ARG A 54 1.84 3.29 4.41
C ARG A 54 2.88 3.68 5.45
N THR A 55 2.53 3.44 6.72
CA THR A 55 3.45 3.60 7.85
C THR A 55 4.31 2.35 8.11
N LYS A 56 3.96 1.22 7.49
CA LYS A 56 4.63 -0.09 7.63
C LYS A 56 4.55 -0.88 6.32
N PRO A 57 5.43 -1.89 6.09
CA PRO A 57 5.31 -2.78 4.94
C PRO A 57 3.94 -3.46 4.88
N ARG A 58 3.46 -3.73 3.67
CA ARG A 58 2.32 -4.64 3.47
C ARG A 58 2.74 -6.02 4.00
N ARG A 59 1.91 -6.64 4.85
CA ARG A 59 2.09 -8.05 5.18
C ARG A 59 1.77 -8.86 3.92
N ALA A 60 2.78 -9.54 3.37
CA ALA A 60 2.53 -10.65 2.46
C ALA A 60 1.79 -11.73 3.27
N ARG A 61 0.69 -12.23 2.73
CA ARG A 61 -0.11 -13.28 3.36
C ARG A 61 0.22 -14.60 2.70
#